data_AF-B9V304-F1
#
_entry.id   AF-B9V304-F1
#
_cell.length_a   1.000
_cell.length_b   1.000
_cell.length_c   1.000
_cell.angle_alpha   90.00
_cell.angle_beta   90.00
_cell.angle_gamma   90.00
#
_symmetry.space_group_name_H-M   'P 1'
#
loop_
_entity.id
_entity.type
_entity.pdbx_description
1 polymer ?
#
loop_
_entity_poly.entity_id
_entity_poly.type
_entity_poly.pdbx_seq_one_letter_code
_entity_poly.pdbx_strand_id
1 'polypeptide(L)'
;MEVHLEPSSASHWVSQMGAVINCADNTGAKNLYIISVKGIKGRLNRLPAAGVGDMVMATVKKGKPELRKKVHPAVVIRQRKSYRRKDGVFLYFEDNAGVIVNNKGEMKGS
;
A
#
# COMPACT_ATOMS: atom_id res chain seq x y z
N MET A 1 17.25 5.82 -2.21
CA MET A 1 16.21 6.37 -3.08
C MET A 1 15.09 6.84 -2.18
N GLU A 2 14.95 8.15 -1.98
CA GLU A 2 13.89 8.72 -1.17
C GLU A 2 12.58 8.61 -1.96
N VAL A 3 11.62 7.85 -1.46
CA VAL A 3 10.28 7.79 -2.07
C VAL A 3 9.53 9.06 -1.68
N HIS A 4 9.59 10.08 -2.54
CA HIS A 4 8.72 11.24 -2.43
C HIS A 4 7.27 10.78 -2.72
N LEU A 5 6.44 10.74 -1.67
CA LEU A 5 5.04 10.31 -1.76
C LEU A 5 4.16 11.52 -2.05
N GLU A 6 3.83 11.73 -3.32
CA GLU A 6 2.84 12.74 -3.71
C GLU A 6 1.42 12.23 -3.43
N PRO A 7 0.52 13.03 -2.83
CA PRO A 7 -0.85 12.60 -2.55
C PRO A 7 -1.58 12.18 -3.83
N SER A 8 -2.07 10.94 -3.89
CA SER A 8 -2.86 10.48 -5.03
C SER A 8 -4.24 11.17 -5.02
N SER A 9 -4.75 11.56 -6.19
CA SER A 9 -6.11 12.12 -6.31
C SER A 9 -7.15 11.06 -5.90
N ALA A 10 -8.09 11.44 -5.02
CA ALA A 10 -9.04 10.54 -4.35
C ALA A 10 -9.93 9.66 -5.26
N SER A 11 -10.01 9.96 -6.56
CA SER A 11 -10.80 9.22 -7.56
C SER A 11 -10.24 7.84 -7.93
N HIS A 12 -9.06 7.46 -7.43
CA HIS A 12 -8.32 6.27 -7.89
C HIS A 12 -8.04 5.21 -6.81
N TRP A 13 -8.56 5.40 -5.59
CA TRP A 13 -8.27 4.53 -4.45
C TRP A 13 -8.99 3.19 -4.56
N VAL A 14 -8.29 2.10 -4.26
CA VAL A 14 -8.81 0.73 -4.45
C VAL A 14 -8.47 -0.22 -3.32
N SER A 15 -7.31 -0.04 -2.71
CA SER A 15 -6.92 -0.88 -1.59
C SER A 15 -7.60 -0.35 -0.32
N GLN A 16 -8.81 -0.85 -0.05
CA GLN A 16 -9.57 -0.52 1.14
C GLN A 16 -8.96 -1.18 2.38
N MET A 17 -9.24 -0.64 3.57
CA MET A 17 -8.97 -1.38 4.81
C MET A 17 -9.59 -2.77 4.74
N GLY A 18 -8.83 -3.79 5.14
CA GLY A 18 -9.23 -5.19 5.03
C GLY A 18 -8.78 -5.88 3.74
N ALA A 19 -8.25 -5.14 2.76
CA ALA A 19 -7.68 -5.75 1.55
C ALA A 19 -6.37 -6.50 1.85
N VAL A 20 -6.21 -7.65 1.19
CA VAL A 20 -4.93 -8.39 1.14
C VAL A 20 -4.27 -8.09 -0.20
N ILE A 21 -3.04 -7.58 -0.16
CA ILE A 21 -2.22 -7.31 -1.34
C ILE A 21 -0.93 -8.14 -1.29
N ASN A 22 -0.31 -8.34 -2.45
CA ASN A 22 0.97 -9.03 -2.52
C ASN A 22 2.09 -8.16 -1.92
N CYS A 23 3.09 -8.80 -1.33
CA CYS A 23 4.30 -8.11 -0.92
C CYS A 23 5.34 -8.23 -2.04
N ALA A 24 5.81 -7.10 -2.54
CA ALA A 24 6.79 -7.01 -3.62
C ALA A 24 8.18 -6.63 -3.08
N ASP A 25 8.58 -7.25 -1.97
CA ASP A 25 9.89 -7.07 -1.38
C ASP A 25 10.53 -8.42 -1.02
N ASN A 26 11.84 -8.42 -0.80
CA ASN A 26 12.60 -9.60 -0.38
C ASN A 26 12.68 -9.76 1.14
N THR A 27 11.87 -9.04 1.93
CA THR A 27 11.90 -9.15 3.41
C THR A 27 11.48 -10.54 3.89
N GLY A 28 10.76 -11.28 3.04
CA GLY A 28 10.18 -12.59 3.33
C GLY A 28 8.70 -12.52 3.71
N ALA A 29 8.08 -11.35 3.60
CA ALA A 29 6.63 -11.22 3.55
C ALA A 29 6.11 -11.65 2.17
N LYS A 30 4.94 -12.31 2.13
CA LYS A 30 4.26 -12.70 0.87
C LYS A 30 2.96 -11.93 0.66
N ASN A 31 2.19 -11.74 1.73
CA ASN A 31 0.90 -11.04 1.68
C ASN A 31 0.79 -10.04 2.82
N LEU A 32 0.38 -8.82 2.47
CA LEU A 32 0.12 -7.72 3.37
C LEU A 32 -1.38 -7.52 3.52
N TYR A 33 -1.85 -7.40 4.75
CA TYR A 33 -3.23 -7.07 5.08
C TYR A 33 -3.31 -5.65 5.61
N ILE A 34 -4.02 -4.78 4.89
CA ILE A 34 -4.12 -3.36 5.20
C ILE A 34 -5.07 -3.16 6.37
N ILE A 35 -4.58 -2.48 7.42
CA ILE A 35 -5.35 -2.18 8.62
C ILE A 35 -5.76 -0.71 8.70
N SER A 36 -4.98 0.20 8.10
CA SER A 36 -5.28 1.63 8.02
C SER A 36 -4.49 2.32 6.92
N VAL A 37 -4.94 3.51 6.53
CA VAL A 37 -4.28 4.36 5.53
C VAL A 37 -3.85 5.65 6.20
N LYS A 38 -2.57 6.03 6.05
CA LYS A 38 -2.01 7.23 6.69
C LYS A 38 -2.61 8.49 6.06
N GLY A 39 -2.91 9.49 6.89
CA GLY A 39 -3.42 10.79 6.44
C GLY A 39 -4.92 10.83 6.08
N ILE A 40 -5.63 9.71 6.19
CA ILE A 40 -7.07 9.67 5.88
C ILE A 40 -7.90 9.98 7.11
N LYS A 41 -8.67 11.08 7.05
CA LYS A 41 -9.69 11.38 8.05
C LYS A 41 -10.89 10.45 7.92
N GLY A 42 -11.31 9.89 9.05
CA GLY A 42 -12.53 9.09 9.15
C GLY A 42 -13.76 9.90 8.70
N ARG A 43 -14.69 9.22 8.04
CA ARG A 43 -16.01 9.76 7.68
C ARG A 43 -17.03 8.65 7.83
N LEU A 44 -18.22 9.02 8.30
CA LEU A 44 -19.33 8.09 8.45
C LEU A 44 -19.57 7.32 7.14
N ASN A 45 -19.70 6.00 7.24
CA ASN A 45 -19.94 5.08 6.13
C ASN A 45 -18.87 5.07 5.01
N ARG A 46 -17.64 5.55 5.28
CA ARG A 46 -16.53 5.48 4.33
C ARG A 46 -15.36 4.69 4.91
N LEU A 47 -15.04 3.58 4.26
CA LEU A 47 -13.79 2.87 4.53
C LEU A 47 -12.60 3.68 3.98
N PRO A 48 -11.54 3.90 4.76
CA PRO A 48 -10.28 4.39 4.25
C PRO A 48 -9.78 3.50 3.11
N ALA A 49 -9.32 4.12 2.05
CA ALA A 49 -8.78 3.44 0.89
C ALA A 49 -7.46 4.08 0.48
N ALA A 50 -6.66 3.31 -0.24
CA ALA A 50 -5.33 3.69 -0.72
C ALA A 50 -5.20 3.37 -2.21
N GLY A 51 -4.45 4.20 -2.93
CA GLY A 51 -3.95 3.96 -4.27
C GLY A 51 -2.42 3.87 -4.29
N VAL A 52 -1.85 3.73 -5.49
CA VAL A 52 -0.39 3.74 -5.68
C VAL A 52 0.21 5.03 -5.11
N GLY A 53 1.29 4.88 -4.33
CA GLY A 53 1.98 5.98 -3.65
C GLY A 53 1.48 6.26 -2.24
N ASP A 54 0.33 5.73 -1.82
CA ASP A 54 -0.16 5.97 -0.46
C ASP A 54 0.54 5.07 0.57
N MET A 55 0.85 5.65 1.72
CA MET A 55 1.38 4.93 2.87
C MET A 55 0.24 4.29 3.68
N VAL A 56 0.35 2.99 3.92
CA VAL A 56 -0.62 2.19 4.68
C VAL A 56 0.06 1.53 5.88
N MET A 57 -0.71 1.25 6.92
CA MET A 57 -0.28 0.32 7.96
C MET A 57 -0.80 -1.06 7.60
N ALA A 58 0.07 -2.07 7.64
CA ALA A 58 -0.27 -3.43 7.25
C ALA A 58 0.32 -4.48 8.20
N THR A 59 -0.30 -5.66 8.21
CA THR A 59 0.22 -6.85 8.90
C THR A 59 0.54 -7.94 7.89
N VAL A 60 1.58 -8.73 8.16
CA VAL A 60 1.93 -9.86 7.29
C VAL A 60 1.02 -11.04 7.61
N LYS A 61 0.20 -11.47 6.64
CA LYS A 61 -0.67 -12.66 6.77
C LYS A 61 0.07 -13.95 6.42
N LYS A 62 0.86 -13.92 5.35
CA LYS A 62 1.70 -15.02 4.89
C LYS A 62 3.13 -14.51 4.71
N GLY A 63 4.12 -15.26 5.20
CA GLY A 63 5.53 -14.89 5.19
C GLY A 63 6.28 -15.43 6.41
N LYS A 64 7.51 -14.94 6.62
CA LYS A 64 8.35 -15.29 7.77
C LYS A 64 7.59 -15.11 9.10
N PRO A 65 7.67 -16.06 10.06
CA PRO A 65 6.98 -15.97 11.35
C PRO A 65 7.29 -14.68 12.13
N GLU A 66 8.53 -14.19 12.06
CA GLU A 66 9.00 -12.99 12.77
C GLU A 66 8.30 -11.68 12.36
N LEU A 67 7.80 -11.63 11.13
CA LEU A 67 7.11 -10.46 10.55
C LEU A 67 5.61 -10.50 10.81
N ARG A 68 5.04 -11.70 11.03
CA ARG A 68 3.60 -11.91 11.27
C ARG A 68 3.20 -11.32 12.62
N LYS A 69 1.92 -10.97 12.76
CA LYS A 69 1.31 -10.39 13.99
C LYS A 69 1.91 -9.04 14.44
N LYS A 70 2.87 -8.49 13.69
CA LYS A 70 3.40 -7.14 13.87
C LYS A 70 2.82 -6.22 12.81
N VAL A 71 2.63 -4.96 13.19
CA VAL A 71 2.20 -3.89 12.29
C VAL A 71 3.45 -3.24 11.69
N HIS A 72 3.47 -3.10 10.37
CA HIS A 72 4.54 -2.43 9.64
C HIS A 72 3.95 -1.35 8.73
N PRO A 73 4.62 -0.20 8.56
CA PRO A 73 4.26 0.72 7.50
C PRO A 73 4.64 0.11 6.14
N ALA A 74 3.83 0.36 5.13
CA ALA A 74 4.04 -0.10 3.77
C ALA A 74 3.57 0.96 2.77
N VAL A 75 4.09 0.91 1.55
CA VAL A 75 3.65 1.76 0.44
C VAL A 75 3.00 0.89 -0.63
N VAL A 76 1.85 1.31 -1.14
CA VAL A 76 1.21 0.64 -2.29
C VAL A 76 1.97 1.02 -3.55
N ILE A 77 2.46 0.04 -4.30
CA ILE A 77 3.28 0.28 -5.51
C ILE A 77 2.57 -0.11 -6.81
N ARG A 78 1.61 -1.03 -6.75
CA ARG A 78 0.83 -1.50 -7.91
C ARG A 78 -0.64 -1.59 -7.53
N GLN A 79 -1.49 -1.24 -8.48
CA GLN A 79 -2.94 -1.39 -8.36
C GLN A 79 -3.57 -1.90 -9.65
N ARG A 80 -4.54 -2.81 -9.51
CA ARG A 80 -5.26 -3.41 -10.65
C ARG A 80 -6.30 -2.48 -11.25
N LYS A 81 -6.86 -1.56 -10.46
CA LYS A 81 -7.80 -0.56 -10.98
C LYS A 81 -7.04 0.51 -11.74
N SER A 82 -7.51 0.81 -12.94
CA SER A 82 -6.98 1.88 -13.76
C SER A 82 -7.02 3.22 -13.02
N TYR A 83 -5.92 3.97 -13.09
CA TYR A 83 -5.85 5.35 -12.62
C TYR A 83 -5.27 6.25 -13.71
N ARG A 84 -5.68 7.52 -13.69
CA ARG A 84 -5.22 8.50 -14.67
C ARG A 84 -3.93 9.16 -14.17
N ARG A 85 -2.88 9.08 -14.98
CA ARG A 85 -1.62 9.80 -14.77
C ARG A 85 -1.76 11.26 -15.17
N LYS A 86 -0.81 12.11 -14.73
CA LYS A 86 -0.81 13.55 -15.02
C LYS A 86 -0.74 13.86 -16.52
N ASP A 87 -0.09 13.00 -17.30
CA ASP A 87 -0.01 13.06 -18.77
C ASP A 87 -1.33 12.66 -19.47
N GLY A 88 -2.35 12.25 -18.71
CA GLY A 88 -3.66 11.88 -19.22
C GLY A 88 -3.81 10.39 -19.56
N VAL A 89 -2.74 9.60 -19.50
CA VAL A 89 -2.78 8.16 -19.80
C VAL A 89 -3.38 7.39 -18.63
N PHE A 90 -4.21 6.39 -18.94
CA PHE A 90 -4.72 5.44 -17.95
C PHE A 90 -3.75 4.26 -17.81
N LEU A 91 -3.32 3.97 -16.59
CA LEU A 91 -2.45 2.85 -16.27
C LEU A 91 -3.13 1.90 -15.29
N TYR A 92 -2.91 0.61 -15.46
CA TYR A 92 -3.28 -0.44 -14.51
C TYR A 92 -2.19 -1.51 -14.46
N PHE A 93 -2.15 -2.26 -13.35
CA PHE A 93 -1.26 -3.39 -13.17
C PHE A 93 -2.04 -4.70 -13.14
N GLU A 94 -1.34 -5.83 -13.30
CA GLU A 94 -1.95 -7.16 -13.22
C GLU A 94 -2.50 -7.46 -11.82
N ASP A 95 -1.77 -7.04 -10.77
CA ASP A 95 -2.09 -7.29 -9.38
C ASP A 95 -1.97 -6.04 -8.48
N ASN A 96 -2.45 -6.17 -7.24
CA ASN A 96 -2.22 -5.18 -6.19
C ASN A 96 -1.00 -5.61 -5.38
N ALA A 97 -0.03 -4.71 -5.21
CA ALA A 97 1.17 -5.01 -4.45
C ALA A 97 1.67 -3.81 -3.63
N GLY A 98 2.36 -4.11 -2.54
CA GLY A 98 3.00 -3.12 -1.68
C GLY A 98 4.35 -3.59 -1.15
N VAL A 99 5.12 -2.65 -0.61
CA VAL A 99 6.47 -2.86 -0.08
C VAL A 99 6.52 -2.40 1.37
N ILE A 100 7.13 -3.17 2.25
CA ILE A 100 7.33 -2.76 3.65
C ILE A 100 8.42 -1.67 3.71
N VAL A 101 8.11 -0.60 4.42
CA VAL A 101 9.03 0.52 4.68
C VAL A 101 9.30 0.67 6.17
N ASN A 102 10.26 1.51 6.52
CA ASN A 102 10.46 1.98 7.90
C ASN A 102 9.65 3.26 8.17
N ASN A 103 9.71 3.77 9.40
CA ASN A 103 8.99 4.98 9.78
C ASN A 103 9.48 6.26 9.07
N LYS A 104 10.71 6.24 8.53
CA LYS A 104 11.29 7.31 7.70
C LYS A 104 10.86 7.20 6.23
N GLY A 105 10.12 6.14 5.86
CA GLY A 105 9.70 5.87 4.48
C GLY A 105 10.74 5.14 3.63
N GLU A 106 11.87 4.72 4.20
CA GLU A 106 12.89 3.97 3.47
C GLU A 106 12.47 2.50 3.33
N MET A 107 12.78 1.89 2.18
CA MET A 107 12.49 0.48 1.94
C MET A 107 13.25 -0.42 2.92
N LYS A 108 12.55 -1.39 3.50
CA LYS A 108 13.15 -2.38 4.40
C LYS A 108 13.79 -3.54 3.65
N GLY A 109 13.25 -3.88 2.48
CA GLY A 109 13.83 -4.86 1.57
C GLY A 109 14.99 -4.26 0.76
N SER A 110 15.83 -5.14 0.20
CA SER A 110 16.88 -4.81 -0.79
C SER A 110 16.53 -5.34 -2.17
#